data_AF-A0A504L3X0-F1
#
_entry.id   AF-A0A504L3X0-F1
#
_cell.length_a   1.000
_cell.length_b   1.000
_cell.length_c   1.000
_cell.angle_alpha   90.00
_cell.angle_beta   90.00
_cell.angle_gamma   90.00
#
_symmetry.space_group_name_H-M   'P 1'
#
loop_
_entity.id
_entity.type
_entity.pdbx_description
1 polymer ?
#
loop_
_entity_poly.entity_id
_entity_poly.type
_entity_poly.pdbx_seq_one_letter_code
_entity_poly.pdbx_strand_id
1 'polypeptide(L)'
;MEDSSDANQERWEREDTWQSLAIATAVILLTGFLAASIWVIVAPDDADRLMRVQISAPFGVFGGAVVSFCTIVWRGRISKRQADAQLKATNLQREQIDKLALQIAATEENNLADLLQRGAELIGESGKKSHVAAGIAILQSVAEAPNAKFAARAMDLLADYVQDGYEYGEPNNLVAAAMSALSQGSRLDRFANRRLTFDARALHSSRIDEGWVIIIGAIAVRYIGGKFDHFDETALSESKTRFSFSETAFEDCTIDLAKFGYSKCNFVQCEITSCSASNIKRNDFDTCDFSGSKVLNTNSFPDLRPNGNYYFSESPPIARRKFEWSRVLNVVSDDNSDPQEVEASSS
;
A
#
# COMPACT_ATOMS: atom_id res chain seq x y z
N MET A 1 -37.85 14.50 -20.84
CA MET A 1 -38.16 14.83 -19.43
C MET A 1 -39.67 14.94 -19.18
N GLU A 2 -40.52 14.91 -20.23
CA GLU A 2 -41.99 14.95 -20.13
C GLU A 2 -42.67 13.65 -19.69
N ASP A 3 -42.06 12.48 -19.93
CA ASP A 3 -42.70 11.17 -19.68
C ASP A 3 -42.92 10.82 -18.18
N SER A 4 -42.30 11.59 -17.27
CA SER A 4 -42.49 11.40 -15.82
C SER A 4 -43.67 12.19 -15.24
N SER A 5 -44.21 13.16 -15.99
CA SER A 5 -45.34 13.98 -15.56
C SER A 5 -46.64 13.17 -15.59
N ASP A 6 -46.91 12.55 -16.73
CA ASP A 6 -48.20 11.90 -17.00
C ASP A 6 -48.37 10.61 -16.18
N ALA A 7 -47.29 9.83 -16.03
CA ALA A 7 -47.29 8.64 -15.17
C ALA A 7 -47.47 8.96 -13.68
N ASN A 8 -47.03 10.15 -13.24
CA ASN A 8 -47.33 10.60 -11.88
C ASN A 8 -48.78 11.03 -11.75
N GLN A 9 -49.33 11.76 -12.74
CA GLN A 9 -50.70 12.27 -12.71
C GLN A 9 -51.76 11.14 -12.69
N GLU A 10 -51.64 10.12 -13.55
CA GLU A 10 -52.53 8.95 -13.53
C GLU A 10 -52.47 8.18 -12.19
N ARG A 11 -51.30 8.17 -11.54
CA ARG A 11 -51.11 7.52 -10.25
C ARG A 11 -51.82 8.26 -9.12
N TRP A 12 -51.85 9.60 -9.15
CA TRP A 12 -52.53 10.44 -8.17
C TRP A 12 -54.06 10.32 -8.29
N GLU A 13 -54.62 10.30 -9.49
CA GLU A 13 -56.07 10.13 -9.70
C GLU A 13 -56.56 8.75 -9.19
N ARG A 14 -55.75 7.72 -9.37
CA ARG A 14 -56.03 6.37 -8.86
C ARG A 14 -55.91 6.27 -7.32
N GLU A 15 -55.16 7.19 -6.70
CA GLU A 15 -54.97 7.27 -5.25
C GLU A 15 -56.16 7.91 -4.56
N ASP A 16 -56.62 9.04 -5.09
CA ASP A 16 -57.80 9.75 -4.58
C ASP A 16 -59.07 8.91 -4.72
N THR A 17 -59.16 8.14 -5.81
CA THR A 17 -60.26 7.19 -6.02
C THR A 17 -60.27 6.08 -4.96
N TRP A 18 -59.10 5.54 -4.58
CA TRP A 18 -59.01 4.47 -3.56
C TRP A 18 -59.32 5.00 -2.16
N GLN A 19 -58.85 6.19 -1.83
CA GLN A 19 -59.17 6.85 -0.56
C GLN A 19 -60.67 7.16 -0.47
N SER A 20 -61.27 7.68 -1.54
CA SER A 20 -62.69 7.95 -1.62
C SER A 20 -63.53 6.67 -1.49
N LEU A 21 -63.09 5.57 -2.11
CA LEU A 21 -63.74 4.27 -1.99
C LEU A 21 -63.67 3.71 -0.56
N ALA A 22 -62.51 3.83 0.11
CA ALA A 22 -62.34 3.38 1.49
C ALA A 22 -63.23 4.17 2.46
N ILE A 23 -63.30 5.50 2.30
CA ILE A 23 -64.18 6.38 3.09
C ILE A 23 -65.65 6.04 2.82
N ALA A 24 -66.06 5.92 1.55
CA ALA A 24 -67.42 5.58 1.19
C ALA A 24 -67.84 4.20 1.76
N THR A 25 -66.96 3.20 1.67
CA THR A 25 -67.21 1.87 2.23
C THR A 25 -67.36 1.91 3.75
N ALA A 26 -66.53 2.69 4.44
CA ALA A 26 -66.64 2.87 5.89
C ALA A 26 -67.98 3.53 6.30
N VAL A 27 -68.43 4.55 5.56
CA VAL A 27 -69.71 5.23 5.81
C VAL A 27 -70.90 4.30 5.54
N ILE A 28 -70.86 3.52 4.46
CA ILE A 28 -71.91 2.55 4.11
C ILE A 28 -72.00 1.45 5.19
N LEU A 29 -70.86 0.93 5.65
CA LEU A 29 -70.84 -0.09 6.70
C LEU A 29 -71.36 0.46 8.04
N LEU A 30 -71.00 1.70 8.40
CA LEU A 30 -71.47 2.33 9.63
C LEU A 30 -73.00 2.55 9.60
N THR A 31 -73.51 3.07 8.49
CA THR A 31 -74.95 3.31 8.31
C THR A 31 -75.74 2.00 8.26
N GLY A 32 -75.23 0.97 7.58
CA GLY A 32 -75.81 -0.37 7.55
C GLY A 32 -75.83 -1.03 8.93
N PHE A 33 -74.77 -0.87 9.73
CA PHE A 33 -74.72 -1.39 11.10
C PHE A 33 -75.74 -0.71 12.02
N LEU A 34 -75.90 0.62 11.91
CA LEU A 34 -76.92 1.35 12.66
C LEU A 34 -78.34 0.91 12.27
N ALA A 35 -78.62 0.76 10.98
CA ALA A 35 -79.91 0.29 10.49
C ALA A 35 -80.21 -1.14 10.97
N ALA A 36 -79.24 -2.06 10.91
CA ALA A 36 -79.36 -3.42 11.42
C ALA A 36 -79.60 -3.44 12.94
N SER A 37 -78.91 -2.58 13.70
CA SER A 37 -79.09 -2.46 15.14
C SER A 37 -80.50 -2.00 15.51
N ILE A 38 -81.03 -0.99 14.81
CA ILE A 38 -82.41 -0.52 15.01
C ILE A 38 -83.40 -1.64 14.67
N TRP A 39 -83.18 -2.36 13.57
CA TRP A 39 -84.05 -3.47 13.14
C TRP A 39 -84.08 -4.63 14.13
N VAL A 40 -82.96 -4.92 14.78
CA VAL A 40 -82.87 -5.91 15.86
C VAL A 40 -83.67 -5.44 17.08
N ILE A 41 -83.52 -4.19 17.51
CA ILE A 41 -84.15 -3.66 18.74
C ILE A 41 -85.68 -3.59 18.62
N VAL A 42 -86.21 -3.28 17.43
CA VAL A 42 -87.65 -3.13 17.18
C VAL A 42 -88.41 -4.47 17.17
N ALA A 43 -87.72 -5.62 17.25
CA ALA A 43 -88.39 -6.92 17.33
C ALA A 43 -89.19 -7.08 18.65
N PRO A 44 -90.44 -7.57 18.59
CA PRO A 44 -91.37 -7.59 19.73
C PRO A 44 -91.14 -8.76 20.71
N ASP A 45 -90.48 -9.84 20.29
CA ASP A 45 -90.21 -11.03 21.10
C ASP A 45 -88.71 -11.33 21.16
N ASP A 46 -88.26 -11.95 22.25
CA ASP A 46 -86.83 -12.21 22.50
C ASP A 46 -86.27 -13.30 21.58
N ALA A 47 -87.10 -14.27 21.17
CA ALA A 47 -86.72 -15.29 20.18
C ALA A 47 -86.41 -14.66 18.80
N ASP A 48 -87.23 -13.68 18.38
CA ASP A 48 -87.04 -12.96 17.12
C ASP A 48 -85.80 -12.05 17.17
N ARG A 49 -85.52 -11.41 18.31
CA ARG A 49 -84.29 -10.63 18.52
C ARG A 49 -83.05 -11.49 18.36
N LEU A 50 -83.04 -12.68 18.96
CA LEU A 50 -81.93 -13.61 18.88
C LEU A 50 -81.66 -14.02 17.43
N MET A 51 -82.70 -14.35 16.66
CA MET A 51 -82.57 -14.72 15.26
C MET A 51 -82.02 -13.57 14.41
N ARG A 52 -82.51 -12.33 14.62
CA ARG A 52 -82.02 -11.15 13.88
C ARG A 52 -80.57 -10.81 14.22
N VAL A 53 -80.14 -10.99 15.48
CA VAL A 53 -78.73 -10.83 15.88
C VAL A 53 -77.86 -11.88 15.20
N GLN A 54 -78.27 -13.14 15.19
CA GLN A 54 -77.51 -14.22 14.54
C GLN A 54 -77.35 -13.99 13.03
N ILE A 55 -78.34 -13.39 12.37
CA ILE A 55 -78.26 -13.05 10.94
C ILE A 55 -77.34 -11.84 10.71
N SER A 56 -77.38 -10.82 11.58
CA SER A 56 -76.64 -9.56 11.40
C SER A 56 -75.18 -9.61 11.86
N ALA A 57 -74.86 -10.43 12.87
CA ALA A 57 -73.51 -10.51 13.44
C ALA A 57 -72.42 -10.87 12.41
N PRO A 58 -72.61 -11.83 11.49
CA PRO A 58 -71.62 -12.14 10.45
C PRO A 58 -71.28 -10.94 9.55
N PHE A 59 -72.27 -10.08 9.25
CA PHE A 59 -72.04 -8.87 8.44
C PHE A 59 -71.21 -7.83 9.18
N GLY A 60 -71.36 -7.70 10.51
CA GLY A 60 -70.53 -6.83 11.33
C GLY A 60 -69.05 -7.27 11.32
N VAL A 61 -68.81 -8.57 11.48
CA VAL A 61 -67.45 -9.14 11.41
C VAL A 61 -66.83 -8.92 10.02
N PHE A 62 -67.60 -9.16 8.96
CA PHE A 62 -67.14 -8.91 7.59
C PHE A 62 -66.82 -7.43 7.35
N GLY A 63 -67.68 -6.51 7.82
CA GLY A 63 -67.43 -5.06 7.73
C GLY A 63 -66.13 -4.65 8.43
N GLY A 64 -65.89 -5.16 9.65
CA GLY A 64 -64.64 -4.92 10.39
C GLY A 64 -63.39 -5.43 9.64
N ALA A 65 -63.49 -6.57 8.97
CA ALA A 65 -62.41 -7.13 8.16
C ALA A 65 -62.09 -6.25 6.94
N VAL A 66 -63.11 -5.71 6.26
CA VAL A 66 -62.92 -4.81 5.10
C VAL A 66 -62.21 -3.52 5.52
N VAL A 67 -62.65 -2.88 6.62
CA VAL A 67 -62.00 -1.65 7.13
C VAL A 67 -60.55 -1.90 7.54
N SER A 68 -60.29 -3.04 8.18
CA SER A 68 -58.94 -3.45 8.57
C SER A 68 -58.04 -3.67 7.35
N PHE A 69 -58.55 -4.34 6.31
CA PHE A 69 -57.84 -4.52 5.04
C PHE A 69 -57.51 -3.19 4.37
N CYS A 70 -58.50 -2.28 4.24
CA CYS A 70 -58.27 -0.94 3.69
C CYS A 70 -57.20 -0.17 4.47
N THR A 71 -57.19 -0.27 5.80
CA THR A 71 -56.20 0.41 6.66
C THR A 71 -54.79 -0.13 6.46
N ILE A 72 -54.63 -1.46 6.37
CA ILE A 72 -53.33 -2.10 6.11
C ILE A 72 -52.79 -1.71 4.74
N VAL A 73 -53.65 -1.74 3.70
CA VAL A 73 -53.27 -1.34 2.33
C VAL A 73 -52.83 0.13 2.31
N TRP A 74 -53.55 1.01 2.99
CA TRP A 74 -53.19 2.43 3.08
C TRP A 74 -51.85 2.65 3.79
N ARG A 75 -51.63 2.01 4.94
CA ARG A 75 -50.35 2.07 5.68
C ARG A 75 -49.19 1.53 4.86
N GLY A 76 -49.38 0.40 4.16
CA GLY A 76 -48.37 -0.17 3.27
C GLY A 76 -47.99 0.78 2.14
N ARG A 77 -48.97 1.48 1.57
CA ARG A 77 -48.73 2.47 0.50
C ARG A 77 -47.95 3.69 0.99
N ILE A 78 -48.27 4.23 2.17
CA ILE A 78 -47.53 5.34 2.77
C ILE A 78 -46.07 4.93 3.04
N SER A 79 -45.85 3.75 3.64
CA SER A 79 -44.51 3.24 3.91
C SER A 79 -43.69 3.10 2.61
N LYS A 80 -44.31 2.65 1.52
CA LYS A 80 -43.65 2.57 0.21
C LYS A 80 -43.26 3.95 -0.32
N ARG A 81 -44.09 4.98 -0.17
CA ARG A 81 -43.74 6.36 -0.57
C ARG A 81 -42.56 6.91 0.23
N GLN A 82 -42.53 6.67 1.54
CA GLN A 82 -41.41 7.11 2.38
C GLN A 82 -40.11 6.41 1.98
N ALA A 83 -40.17 5.10 1.70
CA ALA A 83 -39.02 4.35 1.20
C ALA A 83 -38.55 4.82 -0.18
N ASP A 84 -39.47 5.01 -1.14
CA ASP A 84 -39.14 5.48 -2.49
C ASP A 84 -38.52 6.90 -2.44
N ALA A 85 -39.05 7.79 -1.59
CA ALA A 85 -38.50 9.13 -1.41
C ALA A 85 -37.09 9.10 -0.77
N GLN A 86 -36.88 8.26 0.24
CA GLN A 86 -35.57 8.07 0.86
C GLN A 86 -34.55 7.49 -0.12
N LEU A 87 -34.94 6.53 -0.95
CA LEU A 87 -34.07 5.96 -1.99
C LEU A 87 -33.67 7.02 -3.02
N LYS A 88 -34.62 7.83 -3.51
CA LYS A 88 -34.31 8.93 -4.43
C LYS A 88 -33.37 9.96 -3.81
N ALA A 89 -33.61 10.35 -2.56
CA ALA A 89 -32.74 11.28 -1.84
C ALA A 89 -31.32 10.71 -1.67
N THR A 90 -31.21 9.43 -1.33
CA THR A 90 -29.91 8.75 -1.17
C THR A 90 -29.16 8.68 -2.51
N ASN A 91 -29.85 8.41 -3.61
CA ASN A 91 -29.22 8.34 -4.93
C ASN A 91 -28.70 9.71 -5.39
N LEU A 92 -29.46 10.78 -5.19
CA LEU A 92 -29.00 12.15 -5.51
C LEU A 92 -27.80 12.57 -4.65
N GLN A 93 -27.81 12.21 -3.36
CA GLN A 93 -26.66 12.46 -2.48
C GLN A 93 -25.40 11.74 -2.96
N ARG A 94 -25.52 10.49 -3.42
CA ARG A 94 -24.39 9.75 -4.00
C ARG A 94 -23.81 10.45 -5.24
N GLU A 95 -24.67 10.87 -6.18
CA GLU A 95 -24.20 11.61 -7.37
C GLU A 95 -23.49 12.92 -7.01
N GLN A 96 -23.95 13.62 -5.97
CA GLN A 96 -23.29 14.85 -5.51
C GLN A 96 -21.93 14.56 -4.88
N ILE A 97 -21.82 13.50 -4.07
CA ILE A 97 -20.56 13.06 -3.47
C ILE A 97 -19.56 12.69 -4.58
N ASP A 98 -19.99 11.98 -5.61
CA ASP A 98 -19.12 11.59 -6.72
C ASP A 98 -18.60 12.81 -7.50
N LYS A 99 -19.48 13.78 -7.79
CA LYS A 99 -19.08 15.03 -8.45
C LYS A 99 -18.11 15.85 -7.61
N LEU A 100 -18.36 15.93 -6.30
CA LEU A 100 -17.47 16.63 -5.37
C LEU A 100 -16.10 15.92 -5.29
N ALA A 101 -16.08 14.59 -5.24
CA ALA A 101 -14.84 13.81 -5.23
C ALA A 101 -13.99 14.06 -6.49
N LEU A 102 -14.63 14.16 -7.67
CA LEU A 102 -13.94 14.51 -8.91
C LEU A 102 -13.37 15.93 -8.87
N GLN A 103 -14.11 16.90 -8.32
CA GLN A 103 -13.63 18.28 -8.20
C GLN A 103 -12.47 18.40 -7.21
N ILE A 104 -12.54 17.69 -6.08
CA ILE A 104 -11.44 17.61 -5.10
C ILE A 104 -10.21 17.00 -5.77
N ALA A 105 -10.35 15.87 -6.46
CA ALA A 105 -9.23 15.22 -7.14
C ALA A 105 -8.56 16.12 -8.19
N ALA A 106 -9.35 16.87 -8.99
CA ALA A 106 -8.81 17.82 -9.96
C ALA A 106 -8.10 19.02 -9.29
N THR A 107 -8.64 19.50 -8.17
CA THR A 107 -8.04 20.60 -7.41
C THR A 107 -6.74 20.17 -6.72
N GLU A 108 -6.73 18.99 -6.12
CA GLU A 108 -5.53 18.37 -5.54
C GLU A 108 -4.46 18.15 -6.61
N GLU A 109 -4.84 17.70 -7.81
CA GLU A 109 -3.90 17.53 -8.92
C GLU A 109 -3.22 18.87 -9.30
N ASN A 110 -4.00 19.95 -9.44
CA ASN A 110 -3.45 21.28 -9.74
C ASN A 110 -2.52 21.78 -8.63
N ASN A 111 -2.89 21.56 -7.36
CA ASN A 111 -2.06 21.94 -6.22
C ASN A 111 -0.74 21.14 -6.19
N LEU A 112 -0.77 19.84 -6.49
CA LEU A 112 0.44 19.02 -6.57
C LEU A 112 1.35 19.41 -7.73
N ALA A 113 0.78 19.82 -8.87
CA ALA A 113 1.55 20.33 -9.99
C ALA A 113 2.27 21.65 -9.64
N ASP A 114 1.60 22.58 -8.95
CA ASP A 114 2.20 23.82 -8.46
C ASP A 114 3.31 23.54 -7.42
N LEU A 115 3.07 22.63 -6.48
CA LEU A 115 4.10 22.19 -5.53
C LEU A 115 5.31 21.57 -6.25
N LEU A 116 5.10 20.69 -7.22
CA LEU A 116 6.19 20.10 -8.01
C LEU A 116 7.01 21.19 -8.70
N GLN A 117 6.35 22.15 -9.34
CA GLN A 117 7.03 23.26 -10.01
C GLN A 117 7.86 24.08 -9.03
N ARG A 118 7.29 24.50 -7.89
CA ARG A 118 8.02 25.28 -6.87
C ARG A 118 9.17 24.49 -6.26
N GLY A 119 8.98 23.19 -6.00
CA GLY A 119 10.02 22.31 -5.51
C GLY A 119 11.19 22.21 -6.49
N ALA A 120 10.90 22.09 -7.79
CA ALA A 120 11.88 22.06 -8.86
C ALA A 120 12.64 23.40 -9.02
N GLU A 121 11.95 24.53 -8.91
CA GLU A 121 12.57 25.86 -8.95
C GLU A 121 13.54 26.06 -7.77
N LEU A 122 13.08 25.73 -6.55
CA LEU A 122 13.86 25.92 -5.32
C LEU A 122 15.08 25.00 -5.22
N ILE A 123 14.96 23.74 -5.64
CA ILE A 123 16.10 22.80 -5.64
C ILE A 123 17.18 23.20 -6.66
N GLY A 124 16.79 23.90 -7.73
CA GLY A 124 17.70 24.46 -8.73
C GLY A 124 18.50 25.68 -8.25
N GLU A 125 18.08 26.36 -7.17
CA GLU A 125 18.79 27.49 -6.58
C GLU A 125 19.97 27.05 -5.70
N SER A 126 20.95 26.33 -6.27
CA SER A 126 22.09 25.72 -5.55
C SER A 126 22.93 26.68 -4.70
N GLY A 127 22.87 27.99 -4.98
CA GLY A 127 23.54 29.03 -4.19
C GLY A 127 22.90 29.30 -2.81
N LYS A 128 21.67 28.85 -2.55
CA LYS A 128 20.94 29.11 -1.29
C LYS A 128 20.50 27.81 -0.64
N LYS A 129 21.27 27.33 0.33
CA LYS A 129 20.98 26.08 1.07
C LYS A 129 19.56 26.00 1.65
N SER A 130 19.01 27.12 2.12
CA SER A 130 17.63 27.17 2.65
C SER A 130 16.57 26.94 1.57
N HIS A 131 16.77 27.45 0.35
CA HIS A 131 15.86 27.21 -0.77
C HIS A 131 15.92 25.74 -1.19
N VAL A 132 17.13 25.19 -1.32
CA VAL A 132 17.31 23.78 -1.68
C VAL A 132 16.66 22.85 -0.66
N ALA A 133 16.84 23.10 0.63
CA ALA A 133 16.18 22.33 1.68
C ALA A 133 14.64 22.38 1.58
N ALA A 134 14.08 23.56 1.33
CA ALA A 134 12.64 23.72 1.12
C ALA A 134 12.17 23.01 -0.16
N GLY A 135 12.95 23.06 -1.23
CA GLY A 135 12.69 22.33 -2.48
C GLY A 135 12.63 20.83 -2.26
N ILE A 136 13.60 20.26 -1.55
CA ILE A 136 13.62 18.84 -1.18
C ILE A 136 12.36 18.45 -0.38
N ALA A 137 11.99 19.23 0.63
CA ALA A 137 10.81 18.96 1.45
C ALA A 137 9.49 19.02 0.64
N ILE A 138 9.39 19.96 -0.30
CA ILE A 138 8.23 20.07 -1.19
C ILE A 138 8.17 18.87 -2.14
N LEU A 139 9.29 18.49 -2.75
CA LEU A 139 9.36 17.33 -3.65
C LEU A 139 9.05 16.03 -2.90
N GLN A 140 9.54 15.89 -1.65
CA GLN A 140 9.16 14.79 -0.78
C GLN A 140 7.64 14.74 -0.55
N SER A 141 7.02 15.88 -0.25
CA SER A 141 5.56 15.97 -0.05
C SER A 141 4.78 15.54 -1.30
N VAL A 142 5.24 15.93 -2.50
CA VAL A 142 4.66 15.48 -3.78
C VAL A 142 4.90 13.99 -3.99
N ALA A 143 6.08 13.50 -3.63
CA ALA A 143 6.43 12.08 -3.70
C ALA A 143 5.69 11.22 -2.67
N GLU A 144 5.09 11.78 -1.62
CA GLU A 144 4.29 11.06 -0.61
C GLU A 144 2.77 11.24 -0.76
N ALA A 145 2.32 12.23 -1.53
CA ALA A 145 0.91 12.54 -1.73
C ALA A 145 0.11 11.32 -2.22
N PRO A 146 -1.14 11.07 -1.78
CA PRO A 146 -1.91 9.88 -2.16
C PRO A 146 -2.02 9.65 -3.68
N ASN A 147 -2.09 10.73 -4.45
CA ASN A 147 -2.06 10.69 -5.91
C ASN A 147 -0.61 10.60 -6.44
N ALA A 148 -0.25 9.45 -7.00
CA ALA A 148 1.10 9.18 -7.49
C ALA A 148 1.42 9.81 -8.87
N LYS A 149 0.51 10.55 -9.51
CA LYS A 149 0.68 11.08 -10.87
C LYS A 149 1.98 11.88 -11.07
N PHE A 150 2.36 12.66 -10.07
CA PHE A 150 3.58 13.48 -10.10
C PHE A 150 4.74 12.90 -9.28
N ALA A 151 4.51 11.83 -8.54
CA ALA A 151 5.52 11.25 -7.65
C ALA A 151 6.79 10.84 -8.40
N ALA A 152 6.66 10.18 -9.56
CA ALA A 152 7.81 9.79 -10.36
C ALA A 152 8.69 10.99 -10.78
N ARG A 153 8.06 12.13 -11.12
CA ARG A 153 8.79 13.35 -11.49
C ARG A 153 9.47 14.01 -10.31
N ALA A 154 8.82 14.03 -9.14
CA ALA A 154 9.44 14.52 -7.92
C ALA A 154 10.65 13.65 -7.52
N MET A 155 10.51 12.33 -7.61
CA MET A 155 11.58 11.37 -7.34
C MET A 155 12.72 11.50 -8.34
N ASP A 156 12.45 11.73 -9.64
CA ASP A 156 13.47 11.99 -10.65
C ASP A 156 14.33 13.21 -10.28
N LEU A 157 13.70 14.32 -9.85
CA LEU A 157 14.40 15.54 -9.44
C LEU A 157 15.25 15.33 -8.17
N LEU A 158 14.72 14.61 -7.18
CA LEU A 158 15.49 14.25 -5.98
C LEU A 158 16.68 13.36 -6.33
N ALA A 159 16.50 12.40 -7.23
CA ALA A 159 17.55 11.49 -7.67
C ALA A 159 18.64 12.21 -8.47
N ASP A 160 18.25 13.14 -9.35
CA ASP A 160 19.19 13.99 -10.09
C ASP A 160 19.99 14.88 -9.12
N TYR A 161 19.34 15.46 -8.10
CA TYR A 161 20.04 16.24 -7.06
C TYR A 161 21.04 15.41 -6.25
N VAL A 162 20.68 14.16 -5.88
CA VAL A 162 21.62 13.24 -5.20
C VAL A 162 22.78 12.87 -6.13
N GLN A 163 22.52 12.60 -7.41
CA GLN A 163 23.55 12.26 -8.39
C GLN A 163 24.60 13.36 -8.55
N ASP A 164 24.14 14.62 -8.61
CA ASP A 164 25.00 15.79 -8.84
C ASP A 164 25.72 16.24 -7.57
N GLY A 165 25.09 16.05 -6.40
CA GLY A 165 25.59 16.55 -5.12
C GLY A 165 26.36 15.52 -4.28
N TYR A 166 26.26 14.22 -4.57
CA TYR A 166 26.89 13.18 -3.76
C TYR A 166 28.33 12.91 -4.22
N GLU A 167 29.27 13.50 -3.48
CA GLU A 167 30.68 13.15 -3.53
C GLU A 167 30.95 11.96 -2.59
N TYR A 168 31.93 11.10 -2.91
CA TYR A 168 32.30 9.95 -2.08
C TYR A 168 32.64 10.38 -0.66
N GLY A 169 32.12 9.62 0.30
CA GLY A 169 32.22 9.88 1.72
C GLY A 169 30.92 10.42 2.31
N GLU A 170 31.03 11.43 3.17
CA GLU A 170 29.91 11.93 3.94
C GLU A 170 28.97 12.81 3.09
N PRO A 171 27.71 12.39 2.84
CA PRO A 171 26.76 13.22 2.14
C PRO A 171 26.54 14.50 2.93
N ASN A 172 26.59 15.65 2.26
CA ASN A 172 26.16 16.88 2.90
C ASN A 172 24.70 16.75 3.40
N ASN A 173 24.31 17.52 4.42
CA ASN A 173 22.98 17.40 5.04
C ASN A 173 21.82 17.51 4.03
N LEU A 174 21.98 18.22 2.91
CA LEU A 174 20.95 18.36 1.89
C LEU A 174 20.85 17.10 1.03
N VAL A 175 21.98 16.52 0.63
CA VAL A 175 22.02 15.24 -0.08
C VAL A 175 21.46 14.13 0.81
N ALA A 176 21.84 14.10 2.09
CA ALA A 176 21.27 13.17 3.06
C ALA A 176 19.75 13.33 3.19
N ALA A 177 19.24 14.57 3.21
CA ALA A 177 17.80 14.83 3.22
C ALA A 177 17.11 14.35 1.93
N ALA A 178 17.72 14.57 0.76
CA ALA A 178 17.19 14.08 -0.52
C ALA A 178 17.20 12.54 -0.61
N MET A 179 18.26 11.88 -0.12
CA MET A 179 18.34 10.42 0.01
C MET A 179 17.24 9.87 0.93
N SER A 180 16.99 10.54 2.05
CA SER A 180 15.89 10.20 2.96
C SER A 180 14.53 10.33 2.27
N ALA A 181 14.31 11.41 1.50
CA ALA A 181 13.09 11.60 0.72
C ALA A 181 12.88 10.51 -0.34
N LEU A 182 13.95 10.09 -1.05
CA LEU A 182 13.90 8.97 -1.99
C LEU A 182 13.56 7.64 -1.28
N SER A 183 14.14 7.39 -0.11
CA SER A 183 13.84 6.19 0.69
C SER A 183 12.37 6.18 1.13
N GLN A 184 11.84 7.31 1.58
CA GLN A 184 10.43 7.44 1.98
C GLN A 184 9.48 7.22 0.80
N GLY A 185 9.77 7.80 -0.37
CA GLY A 185 9.01 7.52 -1.60
C GLY A 185 9.04 6.03 -1.98
N SER A 186 10.19 5.38 -1.84
CA SER A 186 10.34 3.94 -2.12
C SER A 186 9.46 3.06 -1.23
N ARG A 187 9.25 3.44 0.03
CA ARG A 187 8.36 2.70 0.95
C ARG A 187 6.89 2.75 0.51
N LEU A 188 6.53 3.75 -0.29
CA LEU A 188 5.20 3.91 -0.90
C LEU A 188 5.13 3.34 -2.33
N ASP A 189 6.08 2.50 -2.71
CA ASP A 189 6.23 1.91 -4.04
C ASP A 189 6.44 2.94 -5.17
N ARG A 190 7.09 4.07 -4.85
CA ARG A 190 7.39 5.15 -5.80
C ARG A 190 8.89 5.22 -6.02
N PHE A 191 9.29 5.28 -7.29
CA PHE A 191 10.70 5.25 -7.67
C PHE A 191 10.99 6.33 -8.70
N ALA A 192 12.19 6.90 -8.60
CA ALA A 192 12.78 7.66 -9.67
C ALA A 192 13.06 6.73 -10.86
N ASN A 193 12.68 7.14 -12.06
CA ASN A 193 13.05 6.49 -13.31
C ASN A 193 14.48 6.90 -13.74
N ARG A 194 15.40 6.94 -12.77
CA ARG A 194 16.79 7.33 -12.93
C ARG A 194 17.71 6.18 -12.57
N ARG A 195 18.79 6.07 -13.34
CA ARG A 195 19.91 5.17 -13.02
C ARG A 195 21.04 6.00 -12.46
N LEU A 196 21.29 5.86 -11.17
CA LEU A 196 22.35 6.57 -10.48
C LEU A 196 23.68 5.84 -10.64
N THR A 197 24.78 6.57 -10.77
CA THR A 197 26.13 6.02 -10.87
C THR A 197 27.08 6.85 -10.02
N PHE A 198 27.71 6.21 -9.04
CA PHE A 198 28.69 6.81 -8.14
C PHE A 198 30.05 6.16 -8.39
N ASP A 199 31.08 6.97 -8.69
CA ASP A 199 32.42 6.48 -9.02
C ASP A 199 33.47 7.15 -8.11
N ALA A 200 33.96 6.40 -7.12
CA ALA A 200 34.97 6.87 -6.18
C ALA A 200 36.34 7.05 -6.84
N ARG A 201 36.60 6.39 -7.97
CA ARG A 201 37.91 6.47 -8.66
C ARG A 201 38.13 7.82 -9.31
N ALA A 202 37.05 8.53 -9.62
CA ALA A 202 37.11 9.88 -10.16
C ALA A 202 37.54 10.91 -9.10
N LEU A 203 37.45 10.57 -7.80
CA LEU A 203 37.75 11.48 -6.73
C LEU A 203 39.24 11.40 -6.38
N HIS A 204 39.91 12.55 -6.50
CA HIS A 204 41.34 12.70 -6.19
C HIS A 204 41.59 12.94 -4.69
N SER A 205 40.59 12.75 -3.83
CA SER A 205 40.69 13.08 -2.42
C SER A 205 41.31 11.93 -1.63
N SER A 206 42.22 12.28 -0.73
CA SER A 206 42.87 11.40 0.25
C SER A 206 41.93 10.92 1.37
N ARG A 207 40.61 11.04 1.20
CA ARG A 207 39.57 10.63 2.16
C ARG A 207 39.00 9.26 1.79
N ILE A 208 39.86 8.27 1.63
CA ILE A 208 39.49 6.92 1.21
C ILE A 208 38.75 6.17 2.33
N ASP A 209 38.83 6.68 3.57
CA ASP A 209 38.32 6.01 4.77
C ASP A 209 36.81 6.19 5.01
N GLU A 210 36.14 7.06 4.28
CA GLU A 210 34.68 7.23 4.40
C GLU A 210 33.96 6.25 3.46
N GLY A 211 33.01 5.48 3.99
CA GLY A 211 32.25 4.47 3.21
C GLY A 211 31.10 5.07 2.41
N TRP A 212 30.69 4.35 1.37
CA TRP A 212 29.47 4.65 0.61
C TRP A 212 28.21 4.46 1.46
N VAL A 213 27.23 5.34 1.22
CA VAL A 213 25.87 5.15 1.74
C VAL A 213 24.98 4.61 0.62
N ILE A 214 24.21 3.55 0.93
CA ILE A 214 23.27 2.96 -0.01
C ILE A 214 22.09 3.90 -0.27
N ILE A 215 21.82 4.15 -1.55
CA ILE A 215 20.71 4.98 -2.02
C ILE A 215 19.57 4.08 -2.51
N ILE A 216 18.39 4.27 -1.93
CA ILE A 216 17.16 3.54 -2.29
C ILE A 216 16.18 4.54 -2.92
N GLY A 217 15.28 4.06 -3.77
CA GLY A 217 14.24 4.89 -4.40
C GLY A 217 14.53 5.30 -5.84
N ALA A 218 15.61 4.79 -6.42
CA ALA A 218 15.87 4.84 -7.87
C ALA A 218 15.63 3.47 -8.52
N ILE A 219 15.42 3.42 -9.84
CA ILE A 219 15.23 2.14 -10.55
C ILE A 219 16.50 1.29 -10.56
N ALA A 220 17.66 1.94 -10.53
CA ALA A 220 18.95 1.28 -10.43
C ALA A 220 20.02 2.22 -9.86
N VAL A 221 20.93 1.67 -9.07
CA VAL A 221 22.10 2.38 -8.55
C VAL A 221 23.35 1.55 -8.82
N ARG A 222 24.38 2.21 -9.33
CA ARG A 222 25.69 1.61 -9.60
C ARG A 222 26.74 2.30 -8.75
N TYR A 223 27.52 1.51 -8.02
CA TYR A 223 28.70 1.97 -7.29
C TYR A 223 29.95 1.43 -7.96
N ILE A 224 30.96 2.28 -8.10
CA ILE A 224 32.25 1.94 -8.68
C ILE A 224 33.37 2.44 -7.78
N GLY A 225 34.29 1.56 -7.37
CA GLY A 225 35.31 1.92 -6.38
C GLY A 225 34.75 2.14 -4.97
N GLY A 226 35.61 2.58 -4.07
CA GLY A 226 35.23 2.92 -2.70
C GLY A 226 34.91 1.70 -1.83
N LYS A 227 34.48 1.93 -0.59
CA LYS A 227 34.20 0.87 0.39
C LYS A 227 32.82 0.98 1.02
N PHE A 228 32.31 -0.13 1.53
CA PHE A 228 31.15 -0.22 2.40
C PHE A 228 31.57 -0.91 3.68
N ASP A 229 31.27 -0.29 4.82
CA ASP A 229 31.61 -0.82 6.14
C ASP A 229 30.29 -1.17 6.86
N HIS A 230 30.22 -2.33 7.50
CA HIS A 230 29.06 -2.76 8.29
C HIS A 230 27.74 -2.74 7.50
N PHE A 231 27.81 -3.02 6.19
CA PHE A 231 26.65 -3.03 5.32
C PHE A 231 25.85 -4.32 5.49
N ASP A 232 24.59 -4.17 5.91
CA ASP A 232 23.64 -5.27 6.01
C ASP A 232 22.70 -5.29 4.79
N GLU A 233 22.93 -6.26 3.90
CA GLU A 233 22.12 -6.44 2.69
C GLU A 233 20.68 -6.89 2.98
N THR A 234 20.42 -7.48 4.15
CA THR A 234 19.09 -7.99 4.50
C THR A 234 18.06 -6.86 4.59
N ALA A 235 18.49 -5.66 5.02
CA ALA A 235 17.70 -4.44 5.03
C ALA A 235 17.25 -3.99 3.62
N LEU A 236 17.93 -4.44 2.56
CA LEU A 236 17.58 -4.15 1.18
C LEU A 236 16.70 -5.21 0.53
N SER A 237 16.26 -6.24 1.25
CA SER A 237 15.44 -7.33 0.70
C SER A 237 14.09 -6.86 0.17
N GLU A 238 13.51 -5.82 0.76
CA GLU A 238 12.24 -5.23 0.36
C GLU A 238 12.37 -4.20 -0.78
N SER A 239 13.60 -3.77 -1.08
CA SER A 239 13.83 -2.73 -2.09
C SER A 239 13.69 -3.29 -3.51
N LYS A 240 12.95 -2.57 -4.36
CA LYS A 240 12.89 -2.84 -5.81
C LYS A 240 14.03 -2.16 -6.58
N THR A 241 14.89 -1.40 -5.92
CA THR A 241 16.06 -0.78 -6.55
C THR A 241 17.07 -1.85 -6.96
N ARG A 242 17.52 -1.79 -8.22
CA ARG A 242 18.56 -2.71 -8.71
C ARG A 242 19.95 -2.18 -8.40
N PHE A 243 20.72 -2.92 -7.62
CA PHE A 243 22.09 -2.55 -7.26
C PHE A 243 23.14 -3.25 -8.12
N SER A 244 24.21 -2.53 -8.42
CA SER A 244 25.39 -3.05 -9.11
C SER A 244 26.64 -2.44 -8.48
N PHE A 245 27.58 -3.30 -8.10
CA PHE A 245 28.83 -2.94 -7.46
C PHE A 245 29.99 -3.40 -8.34
N SER A 246 30.91 -2.49 -8.65
CA SER A 246 32.11 -2.77 -9.45
C SER A 246 33.34 -2.24 -8.74
N GLU A 247 34.39 -3.05 -8.58
CA GLU A 247 35.67 -2.57 -8.00
C GLU A 247 35.50 -1.96 -6.59
N THR A 248 34.47 -2.36 -5.85
CA THR A 248 34.16 -1.85 -4.49
C THR A 248 34.72 -2.80 -3.42
N ALA A 249 35.10 -2.26 -2.27
CA ALA A 249 35.44 -3.04 -1.09
C ALA A 249 34.23 -3.16 -0.14
N PHE A 250 34.10 -4.29 0.55
CA PHE A 250 33.12 -4.53 1.60
C PHE A 250 33.87 -5.09 2.81
N GLU A 251 33.68 -4.46 3.97
CA GLU A 251 34.33 -4.83 5.23
C GLU A 251 33.27 -5.06 6.31
N ASP A 252 33.35 -6.19 7.02
CA ASP A 252 32.40 -6.57 8.08
C ASP A 252 30.91 -6.55 7.64
N CYS A 253 30.64 -7.00 6.42
CA CYS A 253 29.29 -6.95 5.82
C CYS A 253 28.61 -8.32 5.76
N THR A 254 27.28 -8.34 5.77
CA THR A 254 26.49 -9.54 5.44
C THR A 254 25.96 -9.43 4.00
N ILE A 255 26.45 -10.29 3.11
CA ILE A 255 26.28 -10.17 1.65
C ILE A 255 25.53 -11.36 1.04
N ASP A 256 24.61 -11.09 0.12
CA ASP A 256 23.99 -12.06 -0.78
C ASP A 256 24.48 -11.85 -2.23
N LEU A 257 25.51 -12.60 -2.62
CA LEU A 257 26.14 -12.49 -3.94
C LEU A 257 25.23 -12.95 -5.10
N ALA A 258 24.12 -13.63 -4.82
CA ALA A 258 23.17 -14.05 -5.84
C ALA A 258 22.11 -12.98 -6.15
N LYS A 259 21.91 -12.02 -5.25
CA LYS A 259 20.84 -11.04 -5.34
C LYS A 259 21.22 -9.82 -6.19
N PHE A 260 22.44 -9.32 -6.05
CA PHE A 260 22.92 -8.14 -6.80
C PHE A 260 24.09 -8.44 -7.75
N GLY A 261 24.40 -7.45 -8.59
CA GLY A 261 25.48 -7.56 -9.56
C GLY A 261 26.82 -7.11 -8.97
N TYR A 262 27.66 -8.07 -8.60
CA TYR A 262 29.02 -7.83 -8.08
C TYR A 262 30.09 -8.18 -9.13
N SER A 263 31.07 -7.30 -9.33
CA SER A 263 32.18 -7.51 -10.27
C SER A 263 33.47 -6.88 -9.77
N LYS A 264 34.56 -7.66 -9.68
CA LYS A 264 35.88 -7.24 -9.18
C LYS A 264 35.81 -6.57 -7.81
N CYS A 265 34.84 -6.94 -6.99
CA CYS A 265 34.70 -6.43 -5.64
C CYS A 265 35.65 -7.19 -4.71
N ASN A 266 36.06 -6.56 -3.62
CA ASN A 266 36.84 -7.19 -2.55
C ASN A 266 35.94 -7.32 -1.31
N PHE A 267 35.88 -8.50 -0.72
CA PHE A 267 35.12 -8.78 0.49
C PHE A 267 36.09 -9.19 1.59
N VAL A 268 36.10 -8.46 2.70
CA VAL A 268 37.00 -8.67 3.84
C VAL A 268 36.16 -8.88 5.09
N GLN A 269 36.36 -10.00 5.78
CA GLN A 269 35.65 -10.33 7.03
C GLN A 269 34.11 -10.29 6.89
N CYS A 270 33.60 -10.60 5.70
CA CYS A 270 32.16 -10.60 5.42
C CYS A 270 31.51 -11.96 5.69
N GLU A 271 30.24 -11.94 6.05
CA GLU A 271 29.37 -13.13 6.06
C GLU A 271 28.69 -13.27 4.69
N ILE A 272 28.93 -14.40 4.02
CA ILE A 272 28.35 -14.68 2.70
C ILE A 272 27.14 -15.59 2.86
N THR A 273 25.93 -15.05 2.72
CA THR A 273 24.69 -15.80 2.91
C THR A 273 24.33 -16.69 1.71
N SER A 274 24.72 -16.28 0.51
CA SER A 274 24.27 -16.88 -0.74
C SER A 274 25.23 -16.52 -1.88
N CYS A 275 25.58 -17.50 -2.72
CA CYS A 275 26.53 -17.27 -3.80
C CYS A 275 26.42 -18.26 -4.97
N SER A 276 27.17 -17.98 -6.04
CA SER A 276 27.42 -18.91 -7.13
C SER A 276 28.91 -18.94 -7.48
N ALA A 277 29.43 -20.09 -7.95
CA ALA A 277 30.83 -20.19 -8.36
C ALA A 277 31.26 -19.11 -9.39
N SER A 278 30.35 -18.66 -10.25
CA SER A 278 30.63 -17.55 -11.19
C SER A 278 30.79 -16.20 -10.52
N ASN A 279 30.03 -15.92 -9.45
CA ASN A 279 30.21 -14.69 -8.67
C ASN A 279 31.51 -14.77 -7.87
N ILE A 280 31.83 -15.92 -7.27
CA ILE A 280 33.07 -16.09 -6.52
C ILE A 280 34.29 -15.83 -7.41
N LYS A 281 34.35 -16.39 -8.63
CA LYS A 281 35.49 -16.18 -9.55
C LYS A 281 35.74 -14.74 -9.99
N ARG A 282 34.74 -13.87 -9.86
CA ARG A 282 34.80 -12.49 -10.36
C ARG A 282 35.19 -11.50 -9.27
N ASN A 283 35.32 -11.94 -8.03
CA ASN A 283 35.53 -11.10 -6.86
C ASN A 283 36.58 -11.74 -5.96
N ASP A 284 37.16 -10.94 -5.08
CA ASP A 284 38.17 -11.37 -4.12
C ASP A 284 37.55 -11.48 -2.72
N PHE A 285 38.01 -12.47 -1.96
CA PHE A 285 37.50 -12.79 -0.63
C PHE A 285 38.66 -13.01 0.32
N ASP A 286 38.64 -12.32 1.46
CA ASP A 286 39.64 -12.39 2.52
C ASP A 286 38.96 -12.59 3.87
N THR A 287 39.24 -13.72 4.51
CA THR A 287 38.78 -14.06 5.86
C THR A 287 37.25 -14.00 5.99
N CYS A 288 36.50 -14.30 4.92
CA CYS A 288 35.04 -14.31 4.93
C CYS A 288 34.46 -15.63 5.49
N ASP A 289 33.30 -15.51 6.12
CA ASP A 289 32.50 -16.63 6.63
C ASP A 289 31.50 -17.11 5.57
N PHE A 290 31.55 -18.39 5.22
CA PHE A 290 30.63 -19.06 4.30
C PHE A 290 29.67 -20.03 5.00
N SER A 291 29.59 -19.98 6.33
CA SER A 291 28.75 -20.88 7.14
C SER A 291 27.27 -20.78 6.78
N GLY A 292 26.63 -21.92 6.58
CA GLY A 292 25.22 -22.02 6.19
C GLY A 292 24.87 -21.42 4.81
N SER A 293 25.87 -20.95 4.06
CA SER A 293 25.66 -20.22 2.82
C SER A 293 24.99 -21.06 1.73
N LYS A 294 24.06 -20.47 0.97
CA LYS A 294 23.39 -21.15 -0.14
C LYS A 294 24.20 -21.04 -1.43
N VAL A 295 24.82 -22.13 -1.85
CA VAL A 295 25.63 -22.18 -3.07
C VAL A 295 24.82 -22.73 -4.23
N LEU A 296 24.37 -21.83 -5.12
CA LEU A 296 23.48 -22.15 -6.24
C LEU A 296 24.15 -23.06 -7.28
N ASN A 297 25.46 -22.90 -7.46
CA ASN A 297 26.27 -23.66 -8.40
C ASN A 297 27.69 -23.86 -7.87
N THR A 298 28.11 -25.12 -7.77
CA THR A 298 29.44 -25.53 -7.30
C THR A 298 30.42 -25.86 -8.41
N ASN A 299 29.99 -25.82 -9.68
CA ASN A 299 30.84 -26.15 -10.81
C ASN A 299 32.01 -25.16 -10.88
N SER A 300 33.22 -25.68 -10.75
CA SER A 300 34.46 -24.89 -10.75
C SER A 300 34.55 -23.85 -9.62
N PHE A 301 34.03 -24.15 -8.43
CA PHE A 301 34.26 -23.32 -7.25
C PHE A 301 35.77 -23.22 -6.97
N PRO A 302 36.35 -22.01 -6.85
CA PRO A 302 37.80 -21.84 -6.65
C PRO A 302 38.22 -22.21 -5.22
N ASP A 303 39.50 -22.50 -5.02
CA ASP A 303 40.08 -22.69 -3.69
C ASP A 303 40.27 -21.32 -3.00
N LEU A 304 39.51 -21.07 -1.95
CA LEU A 304 39.52 -19.82 -1.18
C LEU A 304 40.30 -19.93 0.14
N ARG A 305 40.85 -21.10 0.46
CA ARG A 305 41.63 -21.33 1.69
C ARG A 305 42.85 -20.43 1.87
N PRO A 306 43.63 -20.08 0.81
CA PRO A 306 44.83 -19.25 0.98
C PRO A 306 44.58 -17.89 1.62
N ASN A 307 43.38 -17.33 1.47
CA ASN A 307 42.99 -16.05 2.04
C ASN A 307 42.15 -16.22 3.32
N GLY A 308 42.29 -17.34 4.05
CA GLY A 308 41.64 -17.51 5.35
C GLY A 308 40.12 -17.72 5.32
N ASN A 309 39.47 -17.77 4.16
CA ASN A 309 38.02 -17.98 4.07
C ASN A 309 37.59 -19.33 4.66
N TYR A 310 36.49 -19.35 5.41
CA TYR A 310 36.15 -20.48 6.27
C TYR A 310 34.65 -20.79 6.34
N TYR A 311 34.32 -21.90 6.98
CA TYR A 311 32.98 -22.22 7.47
C TYR A 311 33.06 -23.02 8.78
N PHE A 312 32.04 -22.90 9.63
CA PHE A 312 31.91 -23.69 10.85
C PHE A 312 31.45 -25.12 10.55
N SER A 313 32.08 -26.11 11.19
CA SER A 313 31.78 -27.54 10.95
C SER A 313 30.31 -27.91 11.20
N GLU A 314 29.64 -27.20 12.09
CA GLU A 314 28.22 -27.40 12.42
C GLU A 314 27.27 -26.83 11.35
N SER A 315 27.75 -25.84 10.58
CA SER A 315 26.96 -25.12 9.58
C SER A 315 27.70 -25.08 8.24
N PRO A 316 27.90 -26.23 7.57
CA PRO A 316 28.55 -26.24 6.26
C PRO A 316 27.70 -25.54 5.18
N PRO A 317 28.33 -24.99 4.13
CA PRO A 317 27.59 -24.44 2.99
C PRO A 317 26.62 -25.46 2.37
N ILE A 318 25.49 -24.98 1.89
CA ILE A 318 24.40 -25.80 1.35
C ILE A 318 24.43 -25.71 -0.19
N ALA A 319 24.66 -26.84 -0.85
CA ALA A 319 24.59 -26.95 -2.31
C ALA A 319 23.58 -28.01 -2.78
N ARG A 320 23.07 -27.83 -4.01
CA ARG A 320 22.15 -28.80 -4.65
C ARG A 320 22.76 -30.19 -4.86
N ARG A 321 24.08 -30.28 -4.97
CA ARG A 321 24.82 -31.53 -5.13
C ARG A 321 25.80 -31.67 -3.98
N LYS A 322 26.06 -32.91 -3.55
CA LYS A 322 27.09 -33.20 -2.55
C LYS A 322 28.43 -32.63 -3.03
N PHE A 323 29.04 -31.80 -2.20
CA PHE A 323 30.29 -31.11 -2.49
C PHE A 323 31.17 -31.15 -1.23
N GLU A 324 32.48 -31.31 -1.40
CA GLU A 324 33.43 -31.44 -0.29
C GLU A 324 34.05 -30.07 0.02
N TRP A 325 33.41 -29.31 0.90
CA TRP A 325 33.76 -27.91 1.18
C TRP A 325 35.16 -27.72 1.76
N SER A 326 35.64 -28.68 2.56
CA SER A 326 36.99 -28.68 3.14
C SER A 326 38.13 -28.64 2.11
N ARG A 327 37.83 -28.91 0.82
CA ARG A 327 38.82 -28.79 -0.27
C ARG A 327 39.00 -27.36 -0.77
N VAL A 328 38.05 -26.47 -0.50
CA VAL A 328 38.02 -25.10 -1.04
C VAL A 328 37.84 -24.02 0.01
N LEU A 329 37.47 -24.39 1.24
CA LEU A 329 37.30 -23.50 2.39
C LEU A 329 37.94 -24.14 3.63
N ASN A 330 38.40 -23.31 4.57
CA ASN A 330 38.91 -23.78 5.85
C ASN A 330 37.75 -24.22 6.76
N VAL A 331 37.95 -25.26 7.56
CA VAL A 331 36.95 -25.75 8.52
C VAL A 331 37.33 -25.28 9.91
N VAL A 332 36.40 -24.60 10.58
CA VAL A 332 36.57 -24.12 11.95
C VAL A 332 35.61 -24.90 12.87
N SER A 333 36.10 -25.37 14.01
CA SER A 333 35.27 -26.00 15.05
C SER A 333 34.81 -24.94 16.05
N ASP A 334 33.53 -24.96 16.43
CA ASP A 334 32.89 -23.96 17.30
C ASP A 334 33.43 -23.97 18.75
N ASP A 335 34.14 -25.04 19.13
CA ASP A 335 34.77 -25.24 20.44
C ASP A 335 35.90 -24.24 20.80
N ASN A 336 36.22 -23.29 19.91
CA ASN A 336 37.33 -22.35 20.07
C ASN A 336 36.90 -20.87 20.12
N SER A 337 35.66 -20.58 20.53
CA SER A 337 35.09 -19.22 20.60
C SER A 337 35.65 -18.31 21.71
N ASP A 338 36.92 -18.49 22.09
CA ASP A 338 37.66 -17.53 22.90
C ASP A 338 38.94 -17.13 22.15
N PRO A 339 38.99 -15.98 21.46
CA PRO A 339 40.23 -15.45 20.93
C PRO A 339 41.02 -14.86 22.10
N GLN A 340 41.78 -15.71 22.80
CA GLN A 340 42.91 -15.19 23.56
C GLN A 340 43.87 -14.53 22.58
N GLU A 341 44.11 -13.24 22.81
CA GLU A 341 45.29 -12.49 22.37
C GLU A 341 46.47 -13.44 22.15
N VAL A 342 46.81 -13.67 20.88
CA VAL A 342 48.15 -14.13 20.55
C VAL A 342 49.06 -12.92 20.79
N GLU A 343 49.44 -12.75 22.06
CA GLU A 343 50.57 -11.92 22.43
C GLU A 343 51.76 -12.35 21.59
N ALA A 344 52.23 -11.41 20.77
CA ALA A 344 53.53 -11.47 20.14
C ALA A 344 54.59 -11.63 21.24
N SER A 345 55.05 -12.86 21.46
CA SER A 345 56.24 -13.14 22.24
C SER A 345 57.25 -13.90 21.36
N SER A 346 58.44 -13.30 21.24
CA SER A 346 59.68 -13.79 20.61
C SER A 346 59.68 -13.85 19.06
N SER A 347 60.59 -13.23 18.31
CA SER A 347 61.93 -12.67 18.59
C SER A 347 62.29 -11.61 17.55
#